data_AF-A0A7S2RUX2-F1
#
_entry.id   AF-A0A7S2RUX2-F1
#
_cell.length_a   1.000
_cell.length_b   1.000
_cell.length_c   1.000
_cell.angle_alpha   90.00
_cell.angle_beta   90.00
_cell.angle_gamma   90.00
#
_symmetry.space_group_name_H-M   'P 1'
#
loop_
_entity.id
_entity.type
_entity.pdbx_description
1 polymer ?
#
loop_
_entity_poly.entity_id
_entity_poly.type
_entity_poly.pdbx_seq_one_letter_code
_entity_poly.pdbx_strand_id
1 'polypeptide(L)'
;KIRDLETLITPRVARRIVKQRPEVINRDQAGVAVRLETLRRALPDLDPTLIVLAYPTILTVRPELILSKIAALRRIFPSHDPAKLLAKKPAFFGRDLSENGTVVTTIHRLAELLPNVRDMTQMIARNPSILGLNFDDTIKVRVQRWKELLPGLNFDAMVDKQPTVLTLGLDNVVLKLHILSRTTNTSQSELAHLVETRPVLMTFSPGRYGRLLYIAGPHYALVG
;
A
#
# COMPACT_ATOMS: atom_id res chain seq x y z
N LYS A 1 11.19 20.98 26.31
CA LYS A 1 10.51 20.76 25.02
C LYS A 1 10.86 19.45 24.33
N ILE A 2 12.09 19.26 23.83
CA ILE A 2 12.47 17.96 23.23
C ILE A 2 12.46 16.84 24.26
N ARG A 3 13.05 17.07 25.46
CA ARG A 3 13.09 16.10 26.55
C ARG A 3 11.70 15.59 26.95
N ASP A 4 10.72 16.49 27.04
CA ASP A 4 9.35 16.09 27.38
C ASP A 4 8.72 15.24 26.27
N LEU A 5 8.99 15.54 24.99
CA LEU A 5 8.57 14.66 23.90
C LEU A 5 9.29 13.30 23.95
N GLU A 6 10.57 13.28 24.32
CA GLU A 6 11.35 12.05 24.54
C GLU A 6 10.79 11.19 25.69
N THR A 7 9.97 11.75 26.61
CA THR A 7 9.25 10.96 27.62
C THR A 7 7.96 10.34 27.11
N LEU A 8 7.37 10.88 26.03
CA LEU A 8 6.08 10.44 25.49
C LEU A 8 6.22 9.47 24.31
N ILE A 9 7.33 9.56 23.58
CA ILE A 9 7.70 8.72 22.44
C ILE A 9 9.22 8.46 22.45
N THR A 10 9.68 7.50 21.64
CA THR A 10 11.12 7.16 21.63
C THR A 10 12.02 8.36 21.30
N PRO A 11 13.19 8.52 21.96
CA PRO A 11 14.04 9.69 21.77
C PRO A 11 14.48 9.92 20.32
N ARG A 12 14.73 8.83 19.58
CA ARG A 12 15.08 8.86 18.16
C ARG A 12 13.97 9.52 17.32
N VAL A 13 12.71 9.21 17.62
CA VAL A 13 11.57 9.75 16.86
C VAL A 13 11.28 11.18 17.26
N ALA A 14 11.36 11.51 18.55
CA ALA A 14 11.29 12.89 19.03
C ALA A 14 12.30 13.81 18.32
N ARG A 15 13.58 13.42 18.26
CA ARG A 15 14.64 14.17 17.57
C ARG A 15 14.37 14.32 16.07
N ARG A 16 13.87 13.27 15.43
CA ARG A 16 13.52 13.31 14.01
C ARG A 16 12.36 14.26 13.73
N ILE A 17 11.33 14.27 14.57
CA ILE A 17 10.19 15.20 14.44
C ILE A 17 10.68 16.64 14.61
N VAL A 18 11.47 16.96 15.65
CA VAL A 18 12.05 18.31 15.84
C VAL A 18 12.79 18.76 14.59
N LYS A 19 13.60 17.88 14.00
CA LYS A 19 14.37 18.20 12.79
C LYS A 19 13.50 18.43 11.56
N GLN A 20 12.45 17.62 11.38
CA GLN A 20 11.61 17.65 10.17
C GLN A 20 10.49 18.69 10.25
N ARG A 21 9.97 18.95 11.45
CA ARG A 21 8.73 19.71 11.73
C ARG A 21 8.82 20.40 13.10
N PRO A 22 9.77 21.34 13.32
CA PRO A 22 9.94 22.01 14.62
C PRO A 22 8.67 22.74 15.11
N GLU A 23 7.80 23.17 14.18
CA GLU A 23 6.53 23.84 14.45
C GLU A 23 5.54 22.98 15.26
N VAL A 24 5.61 21.65 15.13
CA VAL A 24 4.69 20.72 15.79
C VAL A 24 4.88 20.73 17.32
N ILE A 25 6.09 21.01 17.78
CA ILE A 25 6.48 20.90 19.21
C ILE A 25 6.33 22.25 19.92
N ASN A 26 6.30 23.34 19.16
CA ASN A 26 6.30 24.68 19.73
C ASN A 26 4.91 25.19 20.16
N ARG A 27 3.82 24.56 19.70
CA ARG A 27 2.46 25.11 19.88
C ARG A 27 1.70 24.63 21.12
N ASP A 28 1.81 23.35 21.51
CA ASP A 28 0.94 22.79 22.57
C ASP A 28 1.44 21.42 23.07
N GLN A 29 2.26 21.41 24.13
CA GLN A 29 2.79 20.16 24.68
C GLN A 29 1.75 19.34 25.46
N ALA A 30 0.84 19.99 26.19
CA ALA A 30 -0.19 19.29 26.95
C ALA A 30 -1.11 18.49 26.00
N GLY A 31 -1.48 19.08 24.86
CA GLY A 31 -2.27 18.37 23.85
C GLY A 31 -1.52 17.26 23.13
N VAL A 32 -0.17 17.27 23.05
CA VAL A 32 0.59 16.16 22.45
C VAL A 32 0.36 14.87 23.23
N ALA A 33 0.43 14.92 24.56
CA ALA A 33 0.16 13.77 25.41
C ALA A 33 -1.28 13.26 25.22
N VAL A 34 -2.26 14.17 25.17
CA VAL A 34 -3.67 13.83 24.95
C VAL A 34 -3.89 13.15 23.59
N ARG A 35 -3.26 13.63 22.51
CA ARG A 35 -3.39 13.04 21.16
C ARG A 35 -2.74 11.67 21.08
N LEU A 36 -1.57 11.49 21.69
CA LEU A 36 -0.90 10.19 21.77
C LEU A 36 -1.74 9.19 22.57
N GLU A 37 -2.30 9.63 23.69
CA GLU A 37 -3.18 8.78 24.50
C GLU A 37 -4.48 8.44 23.77
N THR A 38 -5.05 9.40 23.02
CA THR A 38 -6.20 9.16 22.14
C THR A 38 -5.89 8.08 21.10
N LEU A 39 -4.71 8.14 20.47
CA LEU A 39 -4.27 7.11 19.53
C LEU A 39 -4.12 5.74 20.20
N ARG A 40 -3.47 5.67 21.37
CA ARG A 40 -3.28 4.41 22.13
C ARG A 40 -4.60 3.76 22.50
N ARG A 41 -5.57 4.55 22.98
CA ARG A 41 -6.90 4.03 23.34
C ARG A 41 -7.69 3.56 22.13
N ALA A 42 -7.62 4.31 21.02
CA ALA A 42 -8.39 3.98 19.83
C ALA A 42 -7.78 2.82 19.02
N LEU A 43 -6.47 2.59 19.13
CA LEU A 43 -5.67 1.61 18.39
C LEU A 43 -4.65 0.94 19.34
N PRO A 44 -5.10 0.08 20.28
CA PRO A 44 -4.24 -0.48 21.34
C PRO A 44 -3.06 -1.31 20.81
N ASP A 45 -3.24 -1.95 19.64
CA ASP A 45 -2.21 -2.81 19.03
C ASP A 45 -1.24 -2.06 18.12
N LEU A 46 -1.36 -0.72 18.02
CA LEU A 46 -0.51 0.11 17.17
C LEU A 46 0.36 1.03 18.01
N ASP A 47 1.68 0.92 17.84
CA ASP A 47 2.61 1.91 18.40
C ASP A 47 2.34 3.28 17.76
N PRO A 48 1.85 4.28 18.51
CA PRO A 48 1.55 5.60 17.97
C PRO A 48 2.80 6.29 17.39
N THR A 49 4.00 5.87 17.80
CA THR A 49 5.28 6.36 17.27
C THR A 49 5.38 6.12 15.76
N LEU A 50 4.82 5.03 15.24
CA LEU A 50 4.80 4.74 13.79
C LEU A 50 3.94 5.76 13.02
N ILE A 51 2.78 6.12 13.57
CA ILE A 51 1.92 7.14 12.98
C ILE A 51 2.61 8.49 13.02
N VAL A 52 3.15 8.88 14.17
CA VAL A 52 3.81 10.18 14.34
C VAL A 52 5.03 10.30 13.42
N LEU A 53 5.82 9.23 13.26
CA LEU A 53 6.97 9.24 12.37
C LEU A 53 6.59 9.45 10.90
N ALA A 54 5.50 8.83 10.45
CA ALA A 54 5.05 8.91 9.07
C ALA A 54 4.13 10.12 8.79
N TYR A 55 3.45 10.64 9.81
CA TYR A 55 2.54 11.78 9.73
C TYR A 55 2.67 12.66 11.00
N PRO A 56 3.77 13.44 11.17
CA PRO A 56 4.04 14.19 12.40
C PRO A 56 2.97 15.23 12.73
N THR A 57 2.28 15.75 11.72
CA THR A 57 1.17 16.70 11.89
C THR A 57 -0.02 16.10 12.64
N ILE A 58 -0.08 14.77 12.86
CA ILE A 58 -1.09 14.17 13.75
C ILE A 58 -1.07 14.78 15.15
N LEU A 59 0.10 15.24 15.60
CA LEU A 59 0.29 15.87 16.91
C LEU A 59 -0.32 17.28 16.99
N THR A 60 -0.73 17.86 15.87
CA THR A 60 -1.47 19.13 15.81
C THR A 60 -2.96 18.93 15.49
N VAL A 61 -3.39 17.69 15.25
CA VAL A 61 -4.78 17.36 14.94
C VAL A 61 -5.59 17.28 16.24
N ARG A 62 -6.83 17.79 16.22
CA ARG A 62 -7.74 17.70 17.36
C ARG A 62 -8.09 16.23 17.66
N PRO A 63 -8.11 15.78 18.92
CA PRO A 63 -8.43 14.39 19.28
C PRO A 63 -9.72 13.84 18.65
N GLU A 64 -10.77 14.66 18.55
CA GLU A 64 -12.06 14.28 17.97
C GLU A 64 -11.92 13.93 16.48
N LEU A 65 -11.05 14.64 15.76
CA LEU A 65 -10.79 14.36 14.34
C LEU A 65 -9.96 13.09 14.17
N ILE A 66 -9.08 12.75 15.12
CA ILE A 66 -8.36 11.47 15.13
C ILE A 66 -9.37 10.33 15.24
N LEU A 67 -10.28 10.40 16.21
CA LEU A 67 -11.32 9.40 16.44
C LEU A 67 -12.26 9.29 15.23
N SER A 68 -12.69 10.42 14.67
CA SER A 68 -13.52 10.47 13.46
C SER A 68 -12.84 9.79 12.27
N LYS A 69 -11.54 10.01 12.05
CA LYS A 69 -10.76 9.34 10.99
C LYS A 69 -10.66 7.84 11.22
N ILE A 70 -10.46 7.38 12.46
CA ILE A 70 -10.42 5.95 12.78
C ILE A 70 -11.79 5.31 12.54
N ALA A 71 -12.89 5.98 12.93
CA ALA A 71 -14.25 5.53 12.63
C ALA A 71 -14.51 5.46 11.12
N ALA A 72 -14.04 6.45 10.35
CA ALA A 72 -14.13 6.44 8.90
C ALA A 72 -13.36 5.27 8.28
N LEU A 73 -12.16 4.94 8.78
CA LEU A 73 -11.41 3.76 8.33
C LEU A 73 -12.19 2.46 8.59
N ARG A 74 -12.83 2.32 9.76
CA ARG A 74 -13.69 1.15 10.07
C ARG A 74 -14.87 1.04 9.12
N ARG A 75 -15.48 2.17 8.73
CA ARG A 75 -16.58 2.19 7.77
C ARG A 75 -16.12 1.82 6.35
N ILE A 76 -14.98 2.34 5.91
CA ILE A 76 -14.43 2.07 4.56
C ILE A 76 -13.90 0.64 4.46
N PHE A 77 -13.32 0.09 5.54
CA PHE A 77 -12.73 -1.24 5.58
C PHE A 77 -13.32 -2.08 6.73
N PRO A 78 -14.61 -2.48 6.66
CA PRO A 78 -15.32 -3.11 7.78
C PRO A 78 -14.71 -4.45 8.21
N SER A 79 -14.13 -5.19 7.26
CA SER A 79 -13.51 -6.50 7.50
C SER A 79 -12.04 -6.42 7.96
N HIS A 80 -11.52 -5.21 8.22
CA HIS A 80 -10.10 -5.01 8.54
C HIS A 80 -9.90 -4.17 9.78
N ASP A 81 -8.93 -4.59 10.58
CA ASP A 81 -8.48 -3.82 11.74
C ASP A 81 -7.75 -2.52 11.28
N PRO A 82 -8.24 -1.33 11.67
CA PRO A 82 -7.59 -0.06 11.36
C PRO A 82 -6.13 0.00 11.84
N ALA A 83 -5.79 -0.64 12.96
CA ALA A 83 -4.42 -0.66 13.48
C ALA A 83 -3.47 -1.30 12.47
N LYS A 84 -3.85 -2.46 11.90
CA LYS A 84 -3.07 -3.15 10.85
C LYS A 84 -2.98 -2.35 9.55
N LEU A 85 -4.07 -1.69 9.14
CA LEU A 85 -4.05 -0.82 7.96
C LEU A 85 -3.09 0.36 8.13
N LEU A 86 -3.15 1.01 9.29
CA LEU A 86 -2.31 2.15 9.63
C LEU A 86 -0.86 1.75 9.87
N ALA A 87 -0.59 0.55 10.40
CA ALA A 87 0.77 0.01 10.48
C ALA A 87 1.42 -0.11 9.08
N LYS A 88 0.65 -0.56 8.07
CA LYS A 88 1.12 -0.65 6.69
C LYS A 88 1.25 0.71 6.01
N LYS A 89 0.32 1.63 6.28
CA LYS A 89 0.27 2.94 5.63
C LYS A 89 -0.23 4.03 6.58
N PRO A 90 0.64 4.55 7.47
CA PRO A 90 0.19 5.52 8.46
C PRO A 90 -0.21 6.87 7.85
N ALA A 91 0.26 7.14 6.62
CA ALA A 91 -0.10 8.32 5.83
C ALA A 91 -1.60 8.43 5.51
N PHE A 92 -2.43 7.41 5.78
CA PHE A 92 -3.89 7.52 5.66
C PHE A 92 -4.49 8.63 6.53
N PHE A 93 -3.89 8.93 7.69
CA PHE A 93 -4.36 10.03 8.53
C PHE A 93 -4.31 11.38 7.81
N GLY A 94 -3.40 11.56 6.87
CA GLY A 94 -3.31 12.78 6.05
C GLY A 94 -4.30 12.84 4.89
N ARG A 95 -5.06 11.77 4.62
CA ARG A 95 -6.00 11.69 3.50
C ARG A 95 -7.41 12.09 3.91
N ASP A 96 -8.19 12.48 2.92
CA ASP A 96 -9.62 12.71 3.08
C ASP A 96 -10.38 11.37 3.04
N LEU A 97 -11.02 11.04 4.16
CA LEU A 97 -11.77 9.81 4.42
C LEU A 97 -13.29 10.08 4.51
N SER A 98 -13.72 11.30 4.17
CA SER A 98 -15.15 11.60 4.03
C SER A 98 -15.78 10.74 2.92
N GLU A 99 -17.10 10.68 2.90
CA GLU A 99 -17.85 9.88 1.91
C GLU A 99 -17.54 10.26 0.46
N ASN A 100 -17.32 11.54 0.19
CA ASN A 100 -16.91 12.04 -1.13
C ASN A 100 -15.40 12.34 -1.19
N GLY A 101 -14.65 11.85 -0.20
CA GLY A 101 -13.24 12.12 -0.06
C GLY A 101 -12.39 11.32 -1.04
N THR A 102 -11.14 11.77 -1.23
CA THR A 102 -10.20 11.18 -2.19
C THR A 102 -10.06 9.65 -2.11
N VAL A 103 -10.11 9.07 -0.91
CA VAL A 103 -10.00 7.61 -0.72
C VAL A 103 -11.22 6.88 -1.26
N VAL A 104 -12.43 7.30 -0.89
CA VAL A 104 -13.68 6.65 -1.33
C VAL A 104 -13.85 6.80 -2.83
N THR A 105 -13.60 7.99 -3.37
CA THR A 105 -13.63 8.23 -4.82
C THR A 105 -12.64 7.33 -5.57
N THR A 106 -11.43 7.14 -5.05
CA THR A 106 -10.45 6.25 -5.68
C THR A 106 -10.88 4.78 -5.62
N ILE A 107 -11.51 4.34 -4.53
CA ILE A 107 -12.09 2.99 -4.41
C ILE A 107 -13.17 2.76 -5.47
N HIS A 108 -14.10 3.71 -5.66
CA HIS A 108 -15.14 3.60 -6.68
C HIS A 108 -14.57 3.57 -8.10
N ARG A 109 -13.64 4.48 -8.41
CA ARG A 109 -12.99 4.51 -9.73
C ARG A 109 -12.19 3.23 -10.01
N LEU A 110 -11.61 2.61 -8.97
CA LEU A 110 -10.95 1.31 -9.09
C LEU A 110 -11.95 0.18 -9.36
N ALA A 111 -13.13 0.21 -8.73
CA ALA A 111 -14.19 -0.78 -8.96
C ALA A 111 -14.74 -0.68 -10.39
N GLU A 112 -14.86 0.53 -10.94
CA GLU A 112 -15.21 0.73 -12.35
C GLU A 112 -14.12 0.23 -13.31
N LEU A 113 -12.85 0.47 -12.98
CA LEU A 113 -11.72 0.08 -13.82
C LEU A 113 -11.44 -1.44 -13.79
N LEU A 114 -11.76 -2.10 -12.69
CA LEU A 114 -11.48 -3.52 -12.42
C LEU A 114 -12.75 -4.25 -11.95
N PRO A 115 -13.77 -4.36 -12.81
CA PRO A 115 -15.10 -4.81 -12.42
C PRO A 115 -15.15 -6.27 -11.93
N ASN A 116 -14.15 -7.10 -12.25
CA ASN A 116 -14.12 -8.49 -11.81
C ASN A 116 -13.35 -8.71 -10.50
N VAL A 117 -12.88 -7.65 -9.83
CA VAL A 117 -12.30 -7.76 -8.49
C VAL A 117 -13.41 -7.99 -7.46
N ARG A 118 -13.35 -9.14 -6.77
CA ARG A 118 -14.43 -9.61 -5.87
C ARG A 118 -14.71 -8.68 -4.70
N ASP A 119 -13.65 -8.18 -4.06
CA ASP A 119 -13.76 -7.24 -2.95
C ASP A 119 -12.65 -6.18 -3.06
N MET A 120 -13.03 -5.01 -3.55
CA MET A 120 -12.13 -3.87 -3.75
C MET A 120 -11.51 -3.40 -2.43
N THR A 121 -12.27 -3.43 -1.33
CA THR A 121 -11.80 -2.98 -0.02
C THR A 121 -10.76 -3.95 0.55
N GLN A 122 -10.98 -5.26 0.39
CA GLN A 122 -10.02 -6.30 0.78
C GLN A 122 -8.77 -6.29 -0.10
N MET A 123 -8.93 -6.06 -1.40
CA MET A 123 -7.81 -5.88 -2.34
C MET A 123 -6.91 -4.71 -1.90
N ILE A 124 -7.50 -3.57 -1.58
CA ILE A 124 -6.76 -2.38 -1.12
C ILE A 124 -6.17 -2.58 0.29
N ALA A 125 -6.88 -3.23 1.21
CA ALA A 125 -6.35 -3.51 2.55
C ALA A 125 -5.09 -4.40 2.55
N ARG A 126 -4.98 -5.28 1.53
CA ARG A 126 -3.76 -6.07 1.29
C ARG A 126 -2.59 -5.20 0.81
N ASN A 127 -2.84 -4.18 -0.02
CA ASN A 127 -1.84 -3.21 -0.46
C ASN A 127 -2.34 -1.75 -0.41
N PRO A 128 -2.31 -1.10 0.76
CA PRO A 128 -2.92 0.21 0.90
C PRO A 128 -2.14 1.34 0.20
N SER A 129 -0.94 1.06 -0.30
CA SER A 129 -0.17 2.01 -1.10
C SER A 129 -0.82 2.35 -2.43
N ILE A 130 -1.79 1.56 -2.91
CA ILE A 130 -2.58 1.87 -4.12
C ILE A 130 -3.28 3.23 -3.97
N LEU A 131 -3.84 3.54 -2.81
CA LEU A 131 -4.50 4.82 -2.52
C LEU A 131 -3.52 6.01 -2.45
N GLY A 132 -2.21 5.74 -2.54
CA GLY A 132 -1.19 6.77 -2.68
C GLY A 132 -0.90 7.18 -4.12
N LEU A 133 -1.34 6.40 -5.11
CA LEU A 133 -1.08 6.64 -6.52
C LEU A 133 -2.10 7.63 -7.11
N ASN A 134 -1.67 8.38 -8.13
CA ASN A 134 -2.60 9.14 -8.95
C ASN A 134 -3.41 8.16 -9.81
N PHE A 135 -4.74 8.29 -9.79
CA PHE A 135 -5.60 7.38 -10.53
C PHE A 135 -5.40 7.50 -12.04
N ASP A 136 -5.45 8.72 -12.58
CA ASP A 136 -5.42 8.97 -14.02
C ASP A 136 -4.03 8.76 -14.61
N ASP A 137 -3.01 9.33 -13.96
CA ASP A 137 -1.64 9.36 -14.50
C ASP A 137 -0.88 8.06 -14.22
N THR A 138 -1.29 7.28 -13.21
CA THR A 138 -0.56 6.08 -12.79
C THR A 138 -1.39 4.82 -12.87
N ILE A 139 -2.52 4.73 -12.17
CA ILE A 139 -3.29 3.49 -12.09
C ILE A 139 -3.84 3.13 -13.47
N LYS A 140 -4.59 4.03 -14.10
CA LYS A 140 -5.25 3.79 -15.40
C LYS A 140 -4.22 3.45 -16.49
N VAL A 141 -3.13 4.21 -16.57
CA VAL A 141 -2.03 3.96 -17.52
C VAL A 141 -1.39 2.59 -17.29
N ARG A 142 -1.17 2.19 -16.03
CA ARG A 142 -0.60 0.87 -15.72
C ARG A 142 -1.52 -0.27 -16.11
N VAL A 143 -2.82 -0.17 -15.80
CA VAL A 143 -3.80 -1.19 -16.21
C VAL A 143 -3.78 -1.36 -17.73
N GLN A 144 -3.82 -0.26 -18.47
CA GLN A 144 -3.76 -0.28 -19.92
C GLN A 144 -2.46 -0.92 -20.42
N ARG A 145 -1.32 -0.53 -19.86
CA ARG A 145 -0.02 -1.05 -20.27
C ARG A 145 0.13 -2.55 -19.98
N TRP A 146 -0.42 -3.06 -18.89
CA TRP A 146 -0.44 -4.49 -18.60
C TRP A 146 -1.21 -5.28 -19.67
N LYS A 147 -2.36 -4.77 -20.12
CA LYS A 147 -3.16 -5.38 -21.18
C LYS A 147 -2.42 -5.39 -22.53
N GLU A 148 -1.62 -4.36 -22.82
CA GLU A 148 -0.78 -4.30 -24.02
C GLU A 148 0.41 -5.27 -23.96
N LEU A 149 1.06 -5.38 -22.80
CA LEU A 149 2.23 -6.26 -22.63
C LEU A 149 1.84 -7.74 -22.71
N LEU A 150 0.67 -8.11 -22.18
CA LEU A 150 0.17 -9.47 -22.13
C LEU A 150 -1.28 -9.53 -22.66
N PRO A 151 -1.46 -9.56 -23.99
CA PRO A 151 -2.77 -9.74 -24.60
C PRO A 151 -3.45 -11.03 -24.09
N GLY A 152 -4.73 -10.92 -23.72
CA GLY A 152 -5.49 -12.03 -23.15
C GLY A 152 -5.37 -12.22 -21.64
N LEU A 153 -4.50 -11.46 -20.95
CA LEU A 153 -4.38 -11.49 -19.49
C LEU A 153 -5.69 -11.05 -18.80
N ASN A 154 -6.23 -11.87 -17.90
CA ASN A 154 -7.26 -11.43 -16.96
C ASN A 154 -6.61 -10.61 -15.83
N PHE A 155 -6.42 -9.31 -16.10
CA PHE A 155 -5.74 -8.40 -15.18
C PHE A 155 -6.49 -8.24 -13.85
N ASP A 156 -7.82 -8.27 -13.87
CA ASP A 156 -8.66 -8.16 -12.68
C ASP A 156 -8.42 -9.33 -11.72
N ALA A 157 -8.43 -10.56 -12.25
CA ALA A 157 -8.12 -11.77 -11.47
C ALA A 157 -6.68 -11.75 -10.93
N MET A 158 -5.76 -11.22 -11.73
CA MET A 158 -4.36 -11.05 -11.33
C MET A 158 -4.21 -10.07 -10.16
N VAL A 159 -4.86 -8.92 -10.22
CA VAL A 159 -4.87 -7.90 -9.15
C VAL A 159 -5.56 -8.42 -7.90
N ASP A 160 -6.68 -9.16 -8.06
CA ASP A 160 -7.38 -9.77 -6.93
C ASP A 160 -6.50 -10.78 -6.18
N LYS A 161 -5.58 -11.47 -6.86
CA LYS A 161 -4.60 -12.35 -6.20
C LYS A 161 -3.43 -11.55 -5.61
N GLN A 162 -2.86 -10.62 -6.38
CA GLN A 162 -1.65 -9.88 -6.01
C GLN A 162 -1.80 -8.37 -6.25
N PRO A 163 -2.38 -7.61 -5.31
CA PRO A 163 -2.57 -6.15 -5.43
C PRO A 163 -1.29 -5.34 -5.64
N THR A 164 -0.13 -5.89 -5.30
CA THR A 164 1.18 -5.26 -5.50
C THR A 164 1.46 -4.95 -6.97
N VAL A 165 0.88 -5.69 -7.92
CA VAL A 165 1.12 -5.49 -9.35
C VAL A 165 0.72 -4.09 -9.84
N LEU A 166 -0.30 -3.48 -9.23
CA LEU A 166 -0.69 -2.08 -9.51
C LEU A 166 0.36 -1.07 -9.08
N THR A 167 1.19 -1.42 -8.08
CA THR A 167 2.23 -0.54 -7.54
C THR A 167 3.60 -0.73 -8.20
N LEU A 168 3.79 -1.78 -9.01
CA LEU A 168 5.06 -2.05 -9.69
C LEU A 168 5.38 -0.98 -10.76
N GLY A 169 6.66 -0.64 -10.87
CA GLY A 169 7.17 0.13 -12.00
C GLY A 169 7.19 -0.72 -13.27
N LEU A 170 6.68 -0.17 -14.38
CA LEU A 170 6.48 -0.90 -15.63
C LEU A 170 7.81 -1.34 -16.27
N ASP A 171 8.89 -0.58 -16.14
CA ASP A 171 10.20 -0.97 -16.67
C ASP A 171 10.70 -2.28 -16.07
N ASN A 172 10.49 -2.46 -14.76
CA ASN A 172 10.84 -3.68 -14.05
C ASN A 172 9.94 -4.85 -14.48
N VAL A 173 8.67 -4.58 -14.78
CA VAL A 173 7.74 -5.60 -15.31
C VAL A 173 8.22 -6.07 -16.68
N VAL A 174 8.51 -5.15 -17.60
CA VAL A 174 8.99 -5.48 -18.96
C VAL A 174 10.26 -6.33 -18.91
N LEU A 175 11.24 -5.93 -18.09
CA LEU A 175 12.47 -6.71 -17.92
C LEU A 175 12.18 -8.14 -17.42
N LYS A 176 11.29 -8.29 -16.43
CA LYS A 176 10.91 -9.61 -15.89
C LYS A 176 10.19 -10.48 -16.90
N LEU A 177 9.28 -9.90 -17.69
CA LEU A 177 8.60 -10.62 -18.76
C LEU A 177 9.58 -11.09 -19.83
N HIS A 178 10.56 -10.25 -20.19
CA HIS A 178 11.62 -10.62 -21.13
C HIS A 178 12.47 -11.78 -20.60
N ILE A 179 12.90 -11.72 -19.34
CA ILE A 179 13.67 -12.79 -18.69
C ILE A 179 12.86 -14.09 -18.66
N LEU A 180 11.59 -14.03 -18.24
CA LEU A 180 10.72 -15.20 -18.22
C LEU A 180 10.58 -15.81 -19.60
N SER A 181 10.16 -15.03 -20.60
CA SER A 181 9.99 -15.50 -21.97
C SER A 181 11.25 -16.19 -22.52
N ARG A 182 12.44 -15.62 -22.28
CA ARG A 182 13.71 -16.21 -22.72
C ARG A 182 14.09 -17.49 -21.99
N THR A 183 13.79 -17.57 -20.69
CA THR A 183 14.22 -18.71 -19.87
C THR A 183 13.25 -19.89 -19.90
N THR A 184 11.97 -19.64 -20.15
CA THR A 184 10.95 -20.70 -20.26
C THR A 184 10.63 -21.08 -21.70
N ASN A 185 11.14 -20.33 -22.69
CA ASN A 185 10.80 -20.49 -24.12
C ASN A 185 9.28 -20.50 -24.37
N THR A 186 8.53 -19.72 -23.59
CA THR A 186 7.06 -19.66 -23.67
C THR A 186 6.60 -18.60 -24.66
N SER A 187 5.55 -18.93 -25.39
CA SER A 187 4.78 -17.98 -26.20
C SER A 187 4.16 -16.86 -25.35
N GLN A 188 3.66 -15.81 -25.99
CA GLN A 188 3.04 -14.68 -25.29
C GLN A 188 1.76 -15.07 -24.54
N SER A 189 0.95 -15.97 -25.08
CA SER A 189 -0.27 -16.47 -24.43
C SER A 189 0.04 -17.35 -23.20
N GLU A 190 1.03 -18.23 -23.31
CA GLU A 190 1.52 -19.03 -22.18
C GLU A 190 2.12 -18.14 -21.09
N LEU A 191 2.85 -17.09 -21.46
CA LEU A 191 3.39 -16.12 -20.52
C LEU A 191 2.26 -15.34 -19.82
N ALA A 192 1.22 -14.92 -20.54
CA ALA A 192 0.05 -14.27 -19.95
C ALA A 192 -0.63 -15.19 -18.93
N HIS A 193 -0.87 -16.45 -19.28
CA HIS A 193 -1.44 -17.44 -18.38
C HIS A 193 -0.55 -17.70 -17.15
N LEU A 194 0.76 -17.80 -17.33
CA LEU A 194 1.72 -17.98 -16.23
C LEU A 194 1.66 -16.80 -15.25
N VAL A 195 1.60 -15.57 -15.76
CA VAL A 195 1.54 -14.36 -14.93
C VAL A 195 0.19 -14.22 -14.24
N GLU A 196 -0.90 -14.61 -14.89
CA GLU A 196 -2.24 -14.64 -14.31
C GLU A 196 -2.38 -15.66 -13.17
N THR A 197 -1.80 -16.85 -13.35
CA THR A 197 -1.85 -17.93 -12.38
C THR A 197 -0.87 -17.71 -11.23
N ARG A 198 0.29 -17.08 -11.50
CA ARG A 198 1.38 -16.85 -10.53
C ARG A 198 1.86 -15.39 -10.51
N PRO A 199 1.01 -14.41 -10.17
CA PRO A 199 1.40 -13.00 -10.22
C PRO A 199 2.47 -12.61 -9.20
N VAL A 200 2.70 -13.44 -8.18
CA VAL A 200 3.79 -13.25 -7.21
C VAL A 200 5.16 -13.19 -7.88
N LEU A 201 5.34 -13.84 -9.04
CA LEU A 201 6.57 -13.77 -9.83
C LEU A 201 6.95 -12.30 -10.06
N MET A 202 5.99 -11.48 -10.47
CA MET A 202 6.21 -10.06 -10.78
C MET A 202 6.67 -9.24 -9.58
N THR A 203 6.51 -9.73 -8.35
CA THR A 203 6.95 -9.05 -7.13
C THR A 203 8.37 -9.38 -6.71
N PHE A 204 9.00 -10.42 -7.28
CA PHE A 204 10.36 -10.80 -6.90
C PHE A 204 11.41 -9.78 -7.34
N SER A 205 12.49 -9.69 -6.58
CA SER A 205 13.66 -8.94 -7.01
C SER A 205 14.37 -9.66 -8.16
N PRO A 206 15.10 -8.95 -9.04
CA PRO A 206 15.88 -9.59 -10.10
C PRO A 206 16.82 -10.70 -9.60
N GLY A 207 17.43 -10.53 -8.41
CA GLY A 207 18.27 -11.56 -7.80
C GLY A 207 17.53 -12.83 -7.39
N ARG A 208 16.24 -12.73 -7.00
CA ARG A 208 15.40 -13.93 -6.73
C ARG A 208 15.00 -14.63 -8.02
N TYR A 209 14.77 -13.89 -9.10
CA TYR A 209 14.55 -14.47 -10.44
C TYR A 209 15.72 -15.31 -10.89
N GLY A 210 16.95 -14.79 -10.77
CA GLY A 210 18.16 -15.55 -11.12
C GLY A 210 18.26 -16.87 -10.37
N ARG A 211 17.95 -16.89 -9.06
CA ARG A 211 17.96 -18.12 -8.27
C ARG A 211 16.84 -19.10 -8.64
N LEU A 212 15.62 -18.61 -8.87
CA LEU A 212 14.51 -19.46 -9.28
C LEU A 212 14.80 -20.14 -10.62
N LEU A 213 15.36 -19.41 -11.57
CA LEU A 213 15.70 -19.93 -12.90
C LEU A 213 16.92 -20.87 -12.85
N TYR A 214 17.89 -20.58 -11.97
CA TYR A 214 19.04 -21.46 -11.74
C TYR A 214 18.66 -22.78 -11.07
N ILE A 215 17.80 -22.73 -10.03
CA ILE A 215 17.34 -23.92 -9.29
C ILE A 215 16.36 -24.74 -10.15
N ALA A 216 15.52 -24.09 -10.95
CA ALA A 216 14.54 -24.77 -11.80
C ALA A 216 15.20 -25.57 -12.94
N GLY A 217 16.42 -25.21 -13.37
CA GLY A 217 17.07 -25.81 -14.53
C GLY A 217 16.21 -25.74 -15.81
N PRO A 218 16.66 -26.35 -16.92
CA PRO A 218 15.89 -26.42 -18.17
C PRO A 218 14.59 -27.25 -18.06
N HIS A 219 14.34 -27.90 -16.92
CA HIS A 219 13.30 -28.93 -16.77
C HIS A 219 11.93 -28.40 -16.33
N TYR A 220 11.76 -27.09 -16.15
CA TYR A 220 10.44 -26.48 -15.92
C TYR A 220 9.70 -26.12 -17.22
N ALA A 221 10.06 -26.75 -18.34
CA ALA A 221 9.10 -26.96 -19.41
C ALA A 221 8.06 -27.98 -18.92
N LEU A 222 6.84 -27.51 -18.65
CA LEU A 222 5.63 -28.33 -18.61
C LEU A 222 5.53 -29.34 -17.45
N VAL A 223 5.14 -28.86 -16.28
CA VAL A 223 4.15 -29.62 -15.49
C VAL A 223 2.98 -28.67 -15.26
N GLY A 224 1.89 -28.97 -15.97
CA GLY A 224 0.65 -28.19 -16.05
C GLY A 224 -0.06 -28.02 -14.70
#